data_AF-A0A971BN60-F1
#
_entry.id   AF-A0A971BN60-F1
#
_cell.length_a   1.000
_cell.length_b   1.000
_cell.length_c   1.000
_cell.angle_alpha   90.00
_cell.angle_beta   90.00
_cell.angle_gamma   90.00
#
_symmetry.space_group_name_H-M   'P 1'
#
loop_
_entity.id
_entity.type
_entity.pdbx_description
1 polymer ?
#
loop_
_entity_poly.entity_id
_entity_poly.type
_entity_poly.pdbx_seq_one_letter_code
_entity_poly.pdbx_strand_id
1 'polypeptide(L)'
;MLAARGMADQWGCYDAIISQESGWNPYAQNPYSGAYGIPQALPGSKMASHGADWATNPATQIAWSIDYMVGVYGSPCGAYDFKFTQGNGWY
;
A
#
# COMPACT_ATOMS: atom_id res chain seq x y z
N MET A 1 6.65 9.32 6.22
CA MET A 1 6.89 9.06 4.79
C MET A 1 6.02 9.94 3.89
N LEU A 2 4.68 9.92 4.01
CA LEU A 2 3.80 10.84 3.24
C LEU A 2 4.13 12.32 3.44
N ALA A 3 4.30 12.76 4.70
CA ALA A 3 4.69 14.14 4.99
C ALA A 3 6.03 14.55 4.35
N ALA A 4 7.00 13.63 4.28
CA ALA A 4 8.29 13.88 3.62
C ALA A 4 8.16 14.04 2.10
N ARG A 5 7.07 13.57 1.51
CA ARG A 5 6.71 13.71 0.09
C ARG A 5 5.78 14.91 -0.17
N GLY A 6 5.50 15.75 0.85
CA GLY A 6 4.55 16.86 0.73
C GLY A 6 3.08 16.43 0.67
N MET A 7 2.77 15.19 1.06
CA MET A 7 1.45 14.55 0.91
C MET A 7 0.82 14.24 2.27
N ALA A 8 1.05 15.09 3.28
CA ALA A 8 0.53 14.85 4.63
C ALA A 8 -1.00 14.79 4.69
N ASP A 9 -1.66 15.54 3.81
CA ASP A 9 -3.11 15.59 3.59
C ASP A 9 -3.69 14.27 3.04
N GLN A 10 -2.86 13.44 2.39
CA GLN A 10 -3.26 12.15 1.82
C GLN A 10 -3.34 11.01 2.86
N TRP A 11 -2.97 11.29 4.11
CA TRP A 11 -2.90 10.28 5.19
C TRP A 11 -4.22 9.52 5.37
N GLY A 12 -5.36 10.22 5.40
CA GLY A 12 -6.66 9.57 5.65
C GLY A 12 -7.01 8.53 4.58
N CYS A 13 -6.77 8.84 3.30
CA CYS A 13 -7.00 7.91 2.19
C CYS A 13 -6.07 6.70 2.27
N TYR A 14 -4.79 6.92 2.55
CA TYR A 14 -3.81 5.86 2.70
C TYR A 14 -4.15 4.92 3.86
N ASP A 15 -4.42 5.48 5.04
CA ASP A 15 -4.77 4.72 6.25
C ASP A 15 -6.03 3.87 6.05
N ALA A 16 -7.05 4.41 5.38
CA ALA A 16 -8.28 3.67 5.10
C ALA A 16 -8.04 2.44 4.20
N ILE A 17 -7.20 2.57 3.16
CA ILE A 17 -6.82 1.42 2.31
C ILE A 17 -6.06 0.40 3.14
N ILE A 18 -4.97 0.81 3.80
CA ILE A 18 -4.08 -0.11 4.53
C ILE A 18 -4.80 -0.82 5.67
N SER A 19 -5.68 -0.11 6.39
CA SER A 19 -6.49 -0.68 7.46
C SER A 19 -7.38 -1.81 6.95
N GLN A 20 -7.96 -1.68 5.75
CA GLN A 20 -8.76 -2.75 5.15
C GLN A 20 -7.90 -3.89 4.59
N GLU A 21 -6.75 -3.59 3.99
CA GLU A 21 -5.89 -4.58 3.34
C GLU A 21 -5.20 -5.52 4.33
N SER A 22 -4.64 -4.97 5.41
CA SER A 22 -3.78 -5.74 6.33
C SER A 22 -4.00 -5.42 7.80
N GLY A 23 -4.81 -4.41 8.13
CA GLY A 23 -4.87 -3.88 9.49
C GLY A 23 -3.49 -3.44 10.00
N TRP A 24 -2.66 -2.92 9.10
CA TRP A 24 -1.26 -2.54 9.36
C TRP A 24 -0.32 -3.69 9.75
N ASN A 25 -0.69 -4.97 9.54
CA ASN A 25 0.18 -6.10 9.82
C ASN A 25 1.20 -6.32 8.67
N PRO A 26 2.52 -6.15 8.91
CA PRO A 26 3.56 -6.33 7.88
C PRO A 26 3.76 -7.78 7.45
N TYR A 27 3.18 -8.73 8.17
CA TYR A 27 3.20 -10.16 7.85
C TYR A 27 1.86 -10.68 7.36
N ALA A 28 0.88 -9.80 7.10
CA ALA A 28 -0.41 -10.20 6.56
C ALA A 28 -0.19 -10.90 5.22
N GLN A 29 -0.68 -12.13 5.11
CA GLN A 29 -0.65 -12.88 3.87
C GLN A 29 -2.05 -13.42 3.59
N ASN A 30 -2.59 -13.08 2.42
CA ASN A 30 -3.82 -13.66 1.96
C ASN A 30 -3.56 -15.12 1.52
N PRO A 31 -4.20 -16.12 2.15
CA PRO A 31 -3.94 -17.53 1.87
C PRO A 31 -4.42 -17.98 0.49
N TYR A 32 -5.35 -17.23 -0.13
CA TYR A 32 -5.92 -17.57 -1.43
C TYR A 32 -5.16 -16.93 -2.59
N SER A 33 -4.86 -15.63 -2.49
CA SER A 33 -4.18 -14.89 -3.58
C SER A 33 -2.66 -14.86 -3.43
N GLY A 34 -2.13 -15.03 -2.22
CA GLY A 34 -0.71 -14.81 -1.92
C GLY A 34 -0.31 -13.34 -1.81
N ALA A 35 -1.26 -12.41 -1.78
CA ALA A 35 -1.00 -11.00 -1.52
C ALA A 35 -0.34 -10.81 -0.14
N TYR A 36 0.66 -9.93 -0.05
CA TYR A 36 1.57 -9.89 1.10
C TYR A 36 1.82 -8.49 1.67
N GLY A 37 1.97 -8.44 2.99
CA GLY A 37 2.43 -7.29 3.76
C GLY A 37 1.37 -6.20 3.92
N ILE A 38 1.81 -5.06 4.45
CA ILE A 38 1.00 -3.85 4.66
C ILE A 38 0.14 -3.51 3.44
N PRO A 39 0.70 -3.43 2.21
CA PRO A 39 -0.09 -3.06 1.04
C PRO A 39 -0.84 -4.22 0.41
N GLN A 40 -0.69 -5.45 0.89
CA GLN A 40 -1.18 -6.65 0.19
C GLN A 40 -0.68 -6.70 -1.27
N ALA A 41 0.63 -6.49 -1.47
CA ALA A 41 1.23 -6.49 -2.80
C ALA A 41 1.17 -7.88 -3.46
N LEU A 42 0.86 -7.92 -4.76
CA LEU A 42 0.77 -9.14 -5.54
C LEU A 42 1.63 -9.08 -6.84
N PRO A 43 2.73 -9.86 -6.93
CA PRO A 43 3.38 -10.59 -5.84
C PRO A 43 4.09 -9.63 -4.85
N GLY A 44 4.24 -10.07 -3.59
CA GLY A 44 4.93 -9.29 -2.54
C GLY A 44 6.36 -8.89 -2.90
N SER A 45 7.03 -9.70 -3.71
CA SER A 45 8.41 -9.46 -4.20
C SER A 45 8.57 -8.17 -4.99
N LYS A 46 7.50 -7.53 -5.47
CA LYS A 46 7.56 -6.19 -6.08
C LYS A 46 8.15 -5.14 -5.13
N MET A 47 7.97 -5.32 -3.82
CA MET A 47 8.50 -4.43 -2.79
C MET A 47 10.04 -4.46 -2.70
N ALA A 48 10.70 -5.45 -3.31
CA ALA A 48 12.15 -5.56 -3.34
C ALA A 48 12.85 -4.37 -4.02
N SER A 49 12.13 -3.59 -4.84
CA SER A 49 12.67 -2.36 -5.43
C SER A 49 12.98 -1.27 -4.40
N HIS A 50 12.44 -1.37 -3.19
CA HIS A 50 12.64 -0.40 -2.11
C HIS A 50 13.57 -0.92 -1.00
N GLY A 51 13.90 -2.22 -1.02
CA GLY A 51 14.78 -2.84 -0.03
C GLY A 51 14.75 -4.35 -0.12
N ALA A 52 15.91 -5.00 0.04
CA ALA A 52 16.00 -6.46 0.09
C ALA A 52 15.29 -7.07 1.30
N ASP A 53 15.01 -6.26 2.33
CA ASP A 53 14.32 -6.60 3.57
C ASP A 53 12.79 -6.41 3.51
N TRP A 54 12.24 -6.22 2.30
CA TRP A 54 10.82 -5.93 2.06
C TRP A 54 9.85 -6.88 2.77
N ALA A 55 10.23 -8.15 2.95
CA ALA A 55 9.38 -9.16 3.56
C ALA A 55 9.12 -8.85 5.04
N THR A 56 10.05 -8.22 5.75
CA THR A 56 9.95 -8.06 7.20
C THR A 56 10.02 -6.62 7.67
N ASN A 57 10.36 -5.67 6.80
CA ASN A 57 10.51 -4.26 7.16
C ASN A 57 9.25 -3.44 6.78
N PRO A 58 8.44 -3.00 7.77
CA PRO A 58 7.25 -2.18 7.53
C PRO A 58 7.57 -0.88 6.78
N ALA A 59 8.73 -0.27 7.04
CA ALA A 59 9.14 0.97 6.39
C ALA A 59 9.35 0.75 4.89
N THR A 60 9.98 -0.36 4.50
CA THR A 60 10.15 -0.75 3.08
C THR A 60 8.80 -0.97 2.40
N GLN A 61 7.87 -1.65 3.08
CA GLN A 61 6.52 -1.91 2.56
C GLN A 61 5.71 -0.61 2.37
N ILE A 62 5.76 0.31 3.36
CA ILE A 62 5.08 1.62 3.30
C ILE A 62 5.72 2.53 2.25
N ALA A 63 7.05 2.49 2.09
CA ALA A 63 7.73 3.30 1.09
C ALA A 63 7.29 2.88 -0.32
N TRP A 64 7.28 1.57 -0.58
CA TRP A 64 6.83 1.00 -1.85
C TRP A 64 5.35 1.25 -2.12
N SER A 65 4.48 1.07 -1.12
CA SER A 65 3.03 1.21 -1.31
C SER A 65 2.64 2.63 -1.72
N ILE A 66 3.26 3.64 -1.11
CA ILE A 66 3.02 5.04 -1.45
C ILE A 66 3.48 5.32 -2.89
N ASP A 67 4.65 4.85 -3.30
CA ASP A 67 5.16 5.08 -4.65
C ASP A 67 4.35 4.30 -5.70
N TYR A 68 3.86 3.11 -5.36
CA TYR A 68 2.90 2.36 -6.19
C TYR A 68 1.59 3.13 -6.36
N MET A 69 0.98 3.62 -5.27
CA MET A 69 -0.26 4.40 -5.34
C MET A 69 -0.09 5.67 -6.17
N VAL A 70 1.04 6.38 -6.01
CA VAL A 70 1.37 7.56 -6.81
C VAL A 70 1.58 7.20 -8.28
N GLY A 71 2.32 6.14 -8.57
CA GLY A 71 2.64 5.74 -9.94
C GLY A 71 1.43 5.22 -10.73
N VAL A 72 0.48 4.56 -10.07
CA VAL A 72 -0.68 3.93 -10.73
C VAL A 72 -1.92 4.83 -10.69
N TYR A 73 -2.14 5.55 -9.59
CA TYR A 73 -3.37 6.34 -9.37
C TYR A 73 -3.13 7.84 -9.23
N GLY A 74 -1.87 8.29 -9.33
CA GLY A 74 -1.47 9.69 -9.13
C GLY A 74 -1.32 10.09 -7.66
N SER A 75 -2.08 9.49 -6.74
CA SER A 75 -1.97 9.72 -5.29
C SER A 75 -2.64 8.62 -4.45
N PRO A 76 -2.39 8.56 -3.13
CA PRO A 76 -3.13 7.70 -2.22
C PRO A 76 -4.64 7.98 -2.22
N CYS A 77 -5.07 9.24 -2.34
CA CYS A 77 -6.50 9.52 -2.50
C CYS A 77 -7.03 9.10 -3.88
N GLY A 78 -6.22 9.16 -4.95
CA GLY A 78 -6.58 8.58 -6.24
C GLY A 78 -6.82 7.06 -6.15
N ALA A 79 -5.95 6.35 -5.43
CA ALA A 79 -6.10 4.92 -5.16
C ALA A 79 -7.36 4.64 -4.31
N TYR A 80 -7.62 5.49 -3.31
CA TYR A 80 -8.80 5.38 -2.46
C TYR A 80 -10.09 5.55 -3.27
N ASP A 81 -10.15 6.58 -4.12
CA ASP A 81 -11.32 6.83 -4.96
C ASP A 81 -11.53 5.70 -5.95
N PHE A 82 -10.46 5.19 -6.56
CA PHE A 82 -10.54 4.03 -7.43
C PHE A 82 -11.12 2.80 -6.71
N LYS A 83 -10.67 2.53 -5.48
CA LYS A 83 -11.09 1.36 -4.72
C LYS A 83 -12.50 1.47 -4.14
N PHE A 84 -12.74 2.52 -3.38
CA PHE A 84 -13.95 2.68 -2.55
C PHE A 84 -15.03 3.48 -3.25
N THR A 85 -14.67 4.60 -3.88
CA THR A 85 -15.66 5.50 -4.52
C THR A 85 -16.17 4.91 -5.84
N GLN A 86 -15.29 4.35 -6.66
CA GLN A 86 -15.65 3.69 -7.92
C GLN A 86 -16.03 2.20 -7.73
N GLY A 87 -15.76 1.63 -6.54
CA GLY A 87 -16.23 0.30 -6.16
C GLY A 87 -15.46 -0.87 -6.76
N ASN A 88 -14.21 -0.68 -7.20
CA ASN A 88 -13.42 -1.75 -7.81
C ASN A 88 -12.98 -2.83 -6.81
N GLY A 89 -12.88 -2.51 -5.52
CA GLY A 89 -12.47 -3.45 -4.47
C GLY A 89 -10.98 -3.80 -4.45
N TRP A 90 -10.21 -3.36 -5.45
CA TRP A 90 -8.75 -3.38 -5.49
C TRP A 90 -8.19 -1.98 -5.69
N TYR A 91 -6.89 -1.86 -5.48
CA TYR A 91 -6.10 -0.67 -5.76
C TYR A 91 -4.70 -1.12 -6.18
#